data_AF-A0AA42ZYV3-F1
#
_entry.id   AF-A0AA42ZYV3-F1
#
_cell.length_a   1.000
_cell.length_b   1.000
_cell.length_c   1.000
_cell.angle_alpha   90.00
_cell.angle_beta   90.00
_cell.angle_gamma   90.00
#
_symmetry.space_group_name_H-M   'P 1'
#
loop_
_entity.id
_entity.type
_entity.pdbx_description
1 polymer ?
#
loop_
_entity_poly.entity_id
_entity_poly.type
_entity_poly.pdbx_seq_one_letter_code
_entity_poly.pdbx_strand_id
1 'polypeptide(L)'
;MNWKVLLMISIGAFCFSPAALTGGDPGVLRTGVILYEDWPGDSIIDEGTINCPGGEIQWINPVTPVCLGSGRIHLRKVMGFGCYMAETRAGVPEPRLSGVGMFVVNGNLDADYTGPVWGTYLIVPSQSCNPEDLLDPVVYWKGTWRGRRSVTCDATSCTWIGNLKLVGKGHGGDIDGLHFKGTETITTFTPLPVPWELIPDFPFTGPEGIGRGTIKE
;
A
#
# COMPACT_ATOMS: atom_id res chain seq x y z
N MET A 1 3.36 -59.76 52.22
CA MET A 1 1.89 -59.69 52.26
C MET A 1 1.48 -58.24 52.50
N ASN A 2 0.41 -57.78 51.83
CA ASN A 2 -0.06 -56.38 51.60
C ASN A 2 0.55 -55.72 50.35
N TRP A 3 -0.12 -55.75 49.17
CA TRP A 3 -1.35 -55.05 48.76
C TRP A 3 -1.18 -53.52 48.80
N LYS A 4 -0.90 -52.90 47.65
CA LYS A 4 -1.73 -51.89 46.96
C LYS A 4 -1.06 -51.52 45.63
N VAL A 5 -1.64 -52.01 44.54
CA VAL A 5 -1.46 -51.47 43.20
C VAL A 5 -2.11 -50.08 43.18
N LEU A 6 -1.35 -49.06 42.76
CA LEU A 6 -1.95 -47.89 42.13
C LEU A 6 -1.14 -47.57 40.86
N LEU A 7 -1.71 -48.02 39.76
CA LEU A 7 -1.44 -47.56 38.40
C LEU A 7 -1.81 -46.06 38.33
N MET A 8 -0.95 -45.18 37.81
CA MET A 8 -1.37 -43.92 37.19
C MET A 8 -0.31 -43.41 36.21
N ILE A 9 -0.51 -43.82 34.95
CA ILE A 9 -0.51 -43.02 33.73
C ILE A 9 0.69 -42.09 33.49
N SER A 10 1.53 -42.60 32.60
CA SER A 10 2.52 -41.94 31.75
C SER A 10 1.92 -40.89 30.79
N ILE A 11 2.73 -39.87 30.52
CA ILE A 11 2.80 -39.04 29.29
C ILE A 11 1.75 -37.94 29.15
N GLY A 12 2.23 -36.72 29.37
CA GLY A 12 1.59 -35.47 29.02
C GLY A 12 2.48 -34.29 29.36
N ALA A 13 3.77 -34.37 29.02
CA ALA A 13 4.64 -33.20 29.04
C ALA A 13 4.11 -32.23 27.99
N PHE A 14 3.22 -31.32 28.41
CA PHE A 14 2.93 -30.09 27.70
C PHE A 14 4.24 -29.31 27.65
N CYS A 15 5.03 -29.56 26.61
CA CYS A 15 5.99 -28.60 26.11
C CYS A 15 5.19 -27.37 25.67
N PHE A 16 4.90 -26.48 26.63
CA PHE A 16 4.75 -25.07 26.33
C PHE A 16 6.09 -24.63 25.75
N SER A 17 6.24 -24.80 24.44
CA SER A 17 7.21 -24.04 23.68
C SER A 17 6.73 -22.60 23.82
N PRO A 18 7.45 -21.71 24.53
CA PRO A 18 7.15 -20.30 24.38
C PRO A 18 7.31 -20.02 22.89
N ALA A 19 6.32 -19.38 22.29
CA ALA A 19 6.51 -18.78 20.98
C ALA A 19 7.80 -17.98 21.07
N ALA A 20 8.81 -18.36 20.27
CA ALA A 20 10.01 -17.58 20.10
C ALA A 20 9.56 -16.25 19.47
N LEU A 21 9.16 -15.31 20.33
CA LEU A 21 8.83 -13.95 19.98
C LEU A 21 10.15 -13.29 19.59
N THR A 22 10.38 -13.30 18.28
CA THR A 22 10.96 -12.23 17.48
C THR A 22 12.10 -11.44 18.13
N GLY A 23 13.31 -11.59 17.59
CA GLY A 23 14.47 -10.74 17.91
C GLY A 23 14.18 -9.25 17.70
N GLY A 24 13.72 -8.60 18.76
CA GLY A 24 13.60 -7.15 18.89
C GLY A 24 14.44 -6.71 20.08
N ASP A 25 15.12 -5.58 19.93
CA ASP A 25 15.83 -4.93 21.04
C ASP A 25 14.85 -4.72 22.20
N PRO A 26 15.20 -5.11 23.44
CA PRO A 26 14.34 -4.90 24.60
C PRO A 26 13.96 -3.42 24.72
N GLY A 27 12.66 -3.11 24.71
CA GLY A 27 12.14 -1.76 24.98
C GLY A 27 11.56 -0.99 23.80
N VAL A 28 11.62 -1.51 22.56
CA VAL A 28 10.98 -0.88 21.40
C VAL A 28 9.60 -1.48 21.16
N LEU A 29 8.53 -0.68 21.27
CA LEU A 29 7.19 -1.14 20.92
C LEU A 29 7.04 -1.21 19.38
N ARG A 30 6.40 -2.28 18.91
CA ARG A 30 6.14 -2.52 17.48
C ARG A 30 4.69 -2.92 17.28
N THR A 31 3.94 -2.11 16.56
CA THR A 31 2.55 -2.43 16.19
C THR A 31 2.50 -2.89 14.74
N GLY A 32 2.14 -4.16 14.52
CA GLY A 32 1.94 -4.70 13.18
C GLY A 32 0.55 -4.34 12.65
N VAL A 33 0.50 -3.83 11.42
CA VAL A 33 -0.73 -3.29 10.81
C VAL A 33 -0.98 -3.87 9.42
N ILE A 34 -2.26 -3.86 9.02
CA ILE A 34 -2.76 -4.08 7.66
C ILE A 34 -3.42 -2.77 7.24
N LEU A 35 -3.17 -2.34 6.00
CA LEU A 35 -3.80 -1.16 5.41
C LEU A 35 -4.64 -1.58 4.20
N TYR A 36 -5.78 -0.93 4.03
CA TYR A 36 -6.64 -1.04 2.87
C TYR A 36 -6.75 0.35 2.27
N GLU A 37 -6.35 0.49 1.03
CA GLU A 37 -6.37 1.74 0.28
C GLU A 37 -7.45 1.67 -0.79
N ASP A 38 -8.35 2.64 -0.79
CA ASP A 38 -9.46 2.78 -1.73
C ASP A 38 -9.37 4.15 -2.43
N TRP A 39 -9.55 4.22 -3.75
CA TRP A 39 -9.36 5.45 -4.52
C TRP A 39 -10.70 6.01 -4.99
N PRO A 40 -11.15 7.18 -4.47
CA PRO A 40 -12.35 7.82 -4.97
C PRO A 40 -12.28 8.16 -6.47
N GLY A 41 -13.43 8.29 -7.12
CA GLY A 41 -13.50 8.63 -8.55
C GLY A 41 -12.87 9.97 -8.93
N ASP A 42 -12.69 10.88 -7.98
CA ASP A 42 -11.99 12.17 -8.12
C ASP A 42 -10.58 12.17 -7.50
N SER A 43 -10.01 10.98 -7.24
CA SER A 43 -8.71 10.80 -6.58
C SER A 43 -7.53 11.49 -7.26
N ILE A 44 -7.57 11.75 -8.57
CA ILE A 44 -6.46 12.35 -9.30
C ILE A 44 -6.47 13.87 -9.10
N ILE A 45 -5.45 14.37 -8.41
CA ILE A 45 -5.26 15.79 -8.08
C ILE A 45 -4.46 16.49 -9.19
N ASP A 46 -3.42 15.83 -9.69
CA ASP A 46 -2.53 16.36 -10.74
C ASP A 46 -2.08 15.21 -11.63
N GLU A 47 -2.32 15.33 -12.94
CA GLU A 47 -1.90 14.32 -13.92
C GLU A 47 -0.37 14.30 -14.12
N GLY A 48 0.35 15.29 -13.57
CA GLY A 48 1.80 15.40 -13.66
C GLY A 48 2.27 15.52 -15.11
N THR A 49 3.31 14.77 -15.46
CA THR A 49 3.79 14.71 -16.85
C THR A 49 3.99 13.27 -17.31
N ILE A 50 3.56 12.99 -18.53
CA ILE A 50 3.75 11.73 -19.23
C ILE A 50 4.60 12.02 -20.47
N ASN A 51 5.79 11.43 -20.54
CA ASN A 51 6.75 11.69 -21.62
C ASN A 51 7.21 10.39 -22.29
N CYS A 52 7.46 10.46 -23.60
CA CYS A 52 8.02 9.37 -24.40
C CYS A 52 9.51 9.63 -24.67
N PRO A 53 10.44 8.91 -24.01
CA PRO A 53 11.86 9.10 -24.26
C PRO A 53 12.19 8.68 -25.70
N GLY A 54 12.67 9.63 -26.51
CA GLY A 54 13.04 9.38 -27.90
C GLY A 54 11.86 9.08 -28.83
N GLY A 55 10.67 9.57 -28.50
CA GLY A 55 9.46 9.35 -29.30
C GLY A 55 8.36 10.36 -29.01
N GLU A 56 7.22 10.17 -29.66
CA GLU A 56 6.01 10.97 -29.47
C GLU A 56 4.93 10.15 -28.76
N ILE A 57 4.15 10.83 -27.92
CA ILE A 57 2.99 10.22 -27.25
C ILE A 57 1.81 10.19 -28.21
N GLN A 58 1.18 9.03 -28.33
CA GLN A 58 -0.09 8.84 -29.02
C GLN A 58 -1.09 8.24 -28.05
N TRP A 59 -2.26 8.85 -27.94
CA TRP A 59 -3.34 8.32 -27.10
C TRP A 59 -4.26 7.43 -27.93
N ILE A 60 -4.37 6.15 -27.57
CA ILE A 60 -5.33 5.23 -28.20
C ILE A 60 -6.73 5.49 -27.64
N ASN A 61 -6.81 5.83 -26.35
CA ASN A 61 -8.00 6.25 -25.64
C ASN A 61 -7.55 7.19 -24.49
N PRO A 62 -8.48 7.81 -23.71
CA PRO A 62 -8.12 8.77 -22.66
C PRO A 62 -7.20 8.24 -21.55
N VAL A 63 -7.05 6.92 -21.40
CA VAL A 63 -6.29 6.28 -20.30
C VAL A 63 -5.14 5.39 -20.79
N THR A 64 -4.89 5.36 -22.10
CA THR A 64 -3.91 4.45 -22.74
C THR A 64 -2.96 5.26 -23.64
N PRO A 65 -1.86 5.78 -23.08
CA PRO A 65 -0.81 6.42 -23.86
C PRO A 65 0.12 5.38 -24.48
N VAL A 66 0.53 5.56 -25.72
CA VAL A 66 1.53 4.74 -26.40
C VAL A 66 2.66 5.63 -26.87
N CYS A 67 3.89 5.18 -26.64
CA CYS A 67 5.08 5.90 -27.10
C CYS A 67 5.60 5.33 -28.42
N LEU A 68 5.37 6.07 -29.50
CA LEU A 68 5.85 5.69 -30.82
C LEU A 68 7.38 5.68 -30.85
N GLY A 69 7.97 4.64 -31.47
CA GLY A 69 9.42 4.47 -31.58
C GLY A 69 10.04 3.68 -30.43
N SER A 70 10.00 4.20 -29.19
CA SER A 70 10.69 3.57 -28.06
C SER A 70 9.82 2.60 -27.24
N GLY A 71 8.50 2.77 -27.26
CA GLY A 71 7.57 2.06 -26.39
C GLY A 71 7.70 2.41 -24.91
N ARG A 72 8.60 3.33 -24.52
CA ARG A 72 8.87 3.64 -23.10
C ARG A 72 8.09 4.85 -22.64
N ILE A 73 7.54 4.80 -21.43
CA ILE A 73 6.80 5.90 -20.81
C ILE A 73 7.51 6.36 -19.54
N HIS A 74 7.71 7.67 -19.39
CA HIS A 74 8.14 8.28 -18.15
C HIS A 74 6.98 9.04 -17.51
N LEU A 75 6.54 8.58 -16.34
CA LEU A 75 5.58 9.27 -15.48
C LEU A 75 6.35 10.10 -14.45
N ARG A 76 5.99 11.37 -14.28
CA ARG A 76 6.58 12.22 -13.24
C ARG A 76 5.50 13.02 -12.53
N LYS A 77 5.59 13.03 -11.20
CA LYS A 77 4.76 13.85 -10.31
C LYS A 77 3.24 13.70 -10.53
N VAL A 78 2.79 12.52 -10.95
CA VAL A 78 1.35 12.21 -10.94
C VAL A 78 0.92 12.20 -9.48
N MET A 79 -0.14 12.91 -9.13
CA MET A 79 -0.60 13.07 -7.76
C MET A 79 -2.04 12.63 -7.63
N GLY A 80 -2.30 11.83 -6.60
CA GLY A 80 -3.65 11.50 -6.24
C GLY A 80 -3.79 11.29 -4.74
N PHE A 81 -5.02 11.01 -4.31
CA PHE A 81 -5.33 10.64 -2.95
C PHE A 81 -6.16 9.37 -2.87
N GLY A 82 -6.09 8.71 -1.74
CA GLY A 82 -6.88 7.54 -1.41
C GLY A 82 -7.32 7.56 0.05
N CYS A 83 -8.29 6.71 0.35
CA CYS A 83 -8.81 6.47 1.67
C CYS A 83 -8.11 5.26 2.26
N TYR A 84 -7.42 5.48 3.39
CA TYR A 84 -6.73 4.43 4.10
C TYR A 84 -7.57 3.99 5.30
N MET A 85 -7.90 2.71 5.35
CA MET A 85 -8.40 2.05 6.54
C MET A 85 -7.31 1.12 7.06
N ALA A 86 -6.89 1.33 8.31
CA ALA A 86 -5.85 0.52 8.93
C ALA A 86 -6.39 -0.27 10.12
N GLU A 87 -5.90 -1.49 10.27
CA GLU A 87 -6.17 -2.36 11.41
C GLU A 87 -4.87 -2.96 11.91
N THR A 88 -4.78 -3.25 13.21
CA THR A 88 -3.75 -4.12 13.74
C THR A 88 -3.91 -5.53 13.14
N ARG A 89 -2.87 -6.35 13.19
CA ARG A 89 -2.97 -7.76 12.74
C ARG A 89 -4.02 -8.60 13.47
N ALA A 90 -4.53 -8.11 14.60
CA ALA A 90 -5.61 -8.74 15.34
C ALA A 90 -7.01 -8.28 14.89
N GLY A 91 -7.12 -7.44 13.85
CA GLY A 91 -8.39 -6.89 13.35
C GLY A 91 -8.95 -5.76 14.20
N VAL A 92 -8.10 -5.10 15.00
CA VAL A 92 -8.51 -3.92 15.79
C VAL A 92 -8.22 -2.66 14.97
N PRO A 93 -9.17 -1.73 14.81
CA PRO A 93 -8.93 -0.47 14.09
C PRO A 93 -7.69 0.25 14.61
N GLU A 94 -6.85 0.72 13.68
CA GLU A 94 -5.62 1.46 13.96
C GLU A 94 -5.77 2.90 13.44
N PRO A 95 -6.27 3.83 14.30
CA PRO A 95 -6.59 5.18 13.87
C PRO A 95 -5.36 5.97 13.45
N ARG A 96 -4.17 5.63 13.96
CA ARG A 96 -2.93 6.34 13.63
C ARG A 96 -2.56 6.26 12.15
N LEU A 97 -3.08 5.28 11.40
CA LEU A 97 -2.84 5.11 9.96
C LEU A 97 -4.13 5.13 9.12
N SER A 98 -5.27 5.42 9.75
CA SER A 98 -6.57 5.50 9.06
C SER A 98 -6.92 6.95 8.77
N GLY A 99 -7.37 7.26 7.56
CA GLY A 99 -7.71 8.62 7.14
C GLY A 99 -7.50 8.83 5.64
N VAL A 100 -7.19 10.06 5.23
CA VAL A 100 -6.86 10.38 3.83
C VAL A 100 -5.35 10.31 3.61
N GLY A 101 -4.93 9.75 2.48
CA GLY A 101 -3.52 9.77 2.09
C GLY A 101 -3.32 10.29 0.68
N MET A 102 -2.34 11.16 0.50
CA MET A 102 -1.88 11.65 -0.79
C MET A 102 -0.64 10.88 -1.22
N PHE A 103 -0.59 10.47 -2.47
CA PHE A 103 0.57 9.84 -3.09
C PHE A 103 1.05 10.64 -4.29
N VAL A 104 2.36 10.64 -4.49
CA VAL A 104 3.01 11.18 -5.69
C VAL A 104 3.72 10.03 -6.39
N VAL A 105 3.42 9.81 -7.66
CA VAL A 105 3.91 8.69 -8.47
C VAL A 105 4.88 9.18 -9.54
N ASN A 106 6.00 8.45 -9.63
CA ASN A 106 6.94 8.51 -10.74
C ASN A 106 7.17 7.08 -11.24
N GLY A 107 7.47 6.94 -12.52
CA GLY A 107 7.73 5.65 -13.12
C GLY A 107 8.53 5.75 -14.41
N ASN A 108 9.31 4.71 -14.67
CA ASN A 108 9.89 4.46 -16.00
C ASN A 108 9.34 3.13 -16.46
N LEU A 109 8.43 3.17 -17.41
CA LEU A 109 7.67 2.02 -17.88
C LEU A 109 8.11 1.62 -19.28
N ASP A 110 8.07 0.33 -19.57
CA ASP A 110 8.23 -0.24 -20.90
C ASP A 110 6.89 -0.26 -21.67
N ALA A 111 6.89 -0.90 -22.84
CA ALA A 111 5.73 -0.95 -23.74
C ALA A 111 4.54 -1.71 -23.15
N ASP A 112 4.78 -2.55 -22.15
CA ASP A 112 3.77 -3.30 -21.41
C ASP A 112 3.35 -2.56 -20.13
N TYR A 113 3.76 -1.29 -19.98
CA TYR A 113 3.55 -0.44 -18.82
C TYR A 113 4.09 -1.05 -17.52
N THR A 114 5.17 -1.83 -17.62
CA THR A 114 5.88 -2.42 -16.49
C THR A 114 7.19 -1.70 -16.24
N GLY A 115 7.67 -1.72 -15.00
CA GLY A 115 8.94 -1.09 -14.68
C GLY A 115 9.04 -0.56 -13.26
N PRO A 116 10.17 0.06 -12.91
CA PRO A 116 10.35 0.70 -11.62
C PRO A 116 9.40 1.88 -11.45
N VAL A 117 8.81 1.96 -10.27
CA VAL A 117 7.95 3.06 -9.81
C VAL A 117 8.40 3.53 -8.43
N TRP A 118 8.27 4.82 -8.16
CA TRP A 118 8.66 5.40 -6.87
C TRP A 118 7.95 6.72 -6.61
N GLY A 119 7.99 7.14 -5.35
CA GLY A 119 7.22 8.30 -4.96
C GLY A 119 7.37 8.72 -3.52
N THR A 120 6.53 9.67 -3.16
CA THR A 120 6.30 10.12 -1.80
C THR A 120 4.86 9.87 -1.42
N TYR A 121 4.61 9.78 -0.13
CA TYR A 121 3.25 9.76 0.39
C TYR A 121 3.13 10.64 1.63
N LEU A 122 1.91 11.08 1.89
CA LEU A 122 1.49 11.72 3.13
C LEU A 122 0.17 11.06 3.56
N ILE A 123 0.03 10.67 4.81
CA ILE A 123 -1.26 10.16 5.36
C ILE A 123 -1.64 11.06 6.53
N VAL A 124 -2.84 11.62 6.49
CA VAL A 124 -3.43 12.41 7.57
C VAL A 124 -4.41 11.51 8.32
N PRO A 125 -4.12 11.15 9.57
CA PRO A 125 -5.06 10.40 10.39
C PRO A 125 -6.35 11.19 10.60
N SER A 126 -7.49 10.65 10.19
CA SER A 126 -8.78 11.30 10.33
C SER A 126 -9.94 10.30 10.32
N GLN A 127 -11.10 10.70 10.83
CA GLN A 127 -12.29 9.84 10.90
C GLN A 127 -12.99 9.70 9.54
N SER A 128 -12.74 10.64 8.63
CA SER A 128 -13.32 10.71 7.29
C SER A 128 -12.22 10.82 6.26
N CYS A 129 -12.41 10.25 5.09
CA CYS A 129 -11.51 10.45 3.95
C CYS A 129 -11.80 11.81 3.26
N ASN A 130 -11.61 12.92 3.97
CA ASN A 130 -11.82 14.26 3.40
C ASN A 130 -10.50 14.77 2.79
N PRO A 131 -10.41 15.01 1.46
CA PRO A 131 -9.20 15.54 0.85
C PRO A 131 -8.79 16.93 1.36
N GLU A 132 -9.71 17.71 1.95
CA GLU A 132 -9.36 19.00 2.57
C GLU A 132 -8.40 18.86 3.76
N ASP A 133 -8.36 17.69 4.41
CA ASP A 133 -7.44 17.41 5.52
C ASP A 133 -5.96 17.45 5.07
N LEU A 134 -5.70 17.36 3.76
CA LEU A 134 -4.35 17.41 3.17
C LEU A 134 -3.77 18.83 3.06
N LEU A 135 -4.58 19.89 3.19
CA LEU A 135 -4.16 21.26 2.87
C LEU A 135 -3.18 21.86 3.91
N ASP A 136 -3.41 21.61 5.19
CA ASP A 136 -2.54 22.08 6.28
C ASP A 136 -2.57 21.11 7.49
N PRO A 137 -2.02 19.89 7.34
CA PRO A 137 -2.13 18.87 8.36
C PRO A 137 -1.18 19.13 9.53
N VAL A 138 -1.71 19.07 10.75
CA VAL A 138 -0.93 19.19 12.00
C VAL A 138 -0.43 17.85 12.52
N VAL A 139 -1.11 16.75 12.16
CA VAL A 139 -0.74 15.37 12.50
C VAL A 139 -0.73 14.56 11.21
N TYR A 140 0.43 14.02 10.82
CA TYR A 140 0.54 13.26 9.58
C TYR A 140 1.74 12.32 9.55
N TRP A 141 1.64 11.27 8.74
CA TRP A 141 2.77 10.49 8.27
C TRP A 141 3.33 11.09 7.00
N LYS A 142 4.65 11.13 6.86
CA LYS A 142 5.33 11.49 5.62
C LYS A 142 6.38 10.47 5.28
N GLY A 143 6.43 10.07 4.02
CA GLY A 143 7.34 9.01 3.61
C GLY A 143 7.64 8.93 2.12
N THR A 144 8.37 7.88 1.79
CA THR A 144 8.71 7.50 0.42
C THR A 144 8.32 6.07 0.18
N TRP A 145 8.05 5.76 -1.09
CA TRP A 145 7.81 4.40 -1.52
C TRP A 145 8.55 4.13 -2.82
N ARG A 146 8.86 2.85 -3.05
CA ARG A 146 9.47 2.37 -4.29
C ARG A 146 9.06 0.94 -4.56
N GLY A 147 8.99 0.58 -5.83
CA GLY A 147 8.54 -0.73 -6.22
C GLY A 147 8.74 -1.02 -7.68
N ARG A 148 8.09 -2.10 -8.12
CA ARG A 148 7.99 -2.46 -9.52
C ARG A 148 6.53 -2.69 -9.86
N ARG A 149 6.10 -2.13 -10.98
CA ARG A 149 4.85 -2.45 -11.65
C ARG A 149 5.11 -3.61 -12.61
N SER A 150 4.29 -4.65 -12.55
CA SER A 150 4.29 -5.81 -13.45
C SER A 150 2.89 -6.00 -14.02
N VAL A 151 2.78 -6.64 -15.17
CA VAL A 151 1.49 -7.00 -15.76
C VAL A 151 1.28 -8.51 -15.72
N THR A 152 0.06 -8.92 -15.42
CA THR A 152 -0.41 -10.30 -15.58
C THR A 152 -1.64 -10.24 -16.46
N CYS A 153 -1.65 -10.97 -17.57
CA CYS A 153 -2.81 -11.06 -18.44
C CYS A 153 -3.39 -12.48 -18.42
N ASP A 154 -4.70 -12.58 -18.42
CA ASP A 154 -5.43 -13.80 -18.75
C ASP A 154 -5.94 -13.75 -20.20
N ALA A 155 -6.81 -14.68 -20.59
CA ALA A 155 -7.35 -14.74 -21.95
C ALA A 155 -8.24 -13.53 -22.33
N THR A 156 -8.64 -12.71 -21.36
CA THR A 156 -9.68 -11.68 -21.50
C THR A 156 -9.25 -10.30 -21.02
N SER A 157 -8.28 -10.20 -20.11
CA SER A 157 -7.92 -8.94 -19.45
C SER A 157 -6.47 -8.93 -18.99
N CYS A 158 -5.93 -7.73 -18.77
CA CYS A 158 -4.63 -7.51 -18.16
C CYS A 158 -4.79 -6.73 -16.86
N THR A 159 -4.02 -7.15 -15.85
CA THR A 159 -3.96 -6.52 -14.53
C THR A 159 -2.54 -6.07 -14.27
N TRP A 160 -2.36 -4.81 -13.96
CA TRP A 160 -1.09 -4.26 -13.50
C TRP A 160 -1.02 -4.28 -11.98
N ILE A 161 0.04 -4.89 -11.47
CA ILE A 161 0.30 -5.10 -10.06
C ILE A 161 1.54 -4.28 -9.67
N GLY A 162 1.37 -3.32 -8.78
CA GLY A 162 2.45 -2.57 -8.14
C GLY A 162 2.82 -3.19 -6.81
N ASN A 163 4.04 -3.70 -6.67
CA ASN A 163 4.55 -4.18 -5.38
C ASN A 163 5.52 -3.15 -4.80
N LEU A 164 5.08 -2.47 -3.74
CA LEU A 164 5.71 -1.28 -3.18
C LEU A 164 6.33 -1.58 -1.81
N LYS A 165 7.41 -0.89 -1.51
CA LYS A 165 8.05 -0.83 -0.19
C LYS A 165 7.97 0.59 0.31
N LEU A 166 7.40 0.78 1.49
CA LEU A 166 7.12 2.07 2.10
C LEU A 166 7.98 2.27 3.33
N VAL A 167 8.45 3.50 3.51
CA VAL A 167 9.06 3.99 4.75
C VAL A 167 8.57 5.39 5.03
N GLY A 168 8.33 5.71 6.30
CA GLY A 168 7.91 7.05 6.69
C GLY A 168 8.11 7.34 8.17
N LYS A 169 7.81 8.59 8.52
CA LYS A 169 7.90 9.12 9.88
C LYS A 169 6.60 9.86 10.22
N GLY A 170 6.13 9.71 11.44
CA GLY A 170 5.01 10.46 11.99
C GLY A 170 5.44 11.81 12.52
N HIS A 171 4.57 12.80 12.36
CA HIS A 171 4.77 14.19 12.74
C HIS A 171 3.55 14.67 13.52
N GLY A 172 3.79 15.27 14.68
CA GLY A 172 2.75 15.83 15.55
C GLY A 172 1.92 14.77 16.30
N GLY A 173 1.18 15.24 17.31
CA GLY A 173 0.26 14.40 18.09
C GLY A 173 0.93 13.21 18.75
N ASP A 174 0.22 12.08 18.75
CA ASP A 174 0.63 10.78 19.30
C ASP A 174 1.52 9.95 18.35
N ILE A 175 1.72 10.43 17.11
CA ILE A 175 2.59 9.79 16.13
C ILE A 175 3.94 10.48 15.95
N ASP A 176 4.20 11.58 16.68
CA ASP A 176 5.42 12.35 16.51
C ASP A 176 6.67 11.51 16.81
N GLY A 177 7.58 11.43 15.84
CA GLY A 177 8.80 10.65 15.99
C GLY A 177 8.66 9.15 15.69
N LEU A 178 7.44 8.63 15.54
CA LEU A 178 7.20 7.23 15.20
C LEU A 178 7.67 6.93 13.78
N HIS A 179 8.09 5.68 13.54
CA HIS A 179 8.57 5.23 12.24
C HIS A 179 7.65 4.16 11.66
N PHE A 180 7.30 4.30 10.38
CA PHE A 180 6.54 3.31 9.64
C PHE A 180 7.44 2.61 8.62
N LYS A 181 7.30 1.29 8.53
CA LYS A 181 7.88 0.49 7.45
C LYS A 181 6.84 -0.51 6.98
N GLY A 182 6.61 -0.57 5.67
CA GLY A 182 5.60 -1.46 5.11
C GLY A 182 5.87 -1.90 3.69
N THR A 183 4.97 -2.73 3.21
CA THR A 183 4.85 -3.15 1.82
C THR A 183 3.39 -3.03 1.41
N GLU A 184 3.14 -2.69 0.16
CA GLU A 184 1.79 -2.54 -0.37
C GLU A 184 1.72 -3.17 -1.75
N THR A 185 0.61 -3.84 -2.02
CA THR A 185 0.29 -4.36 -3.35
C THR A 185 -0.90 -3.57 -3.87
N ILE A 186 -0.69 -2.83 -4.95
CA ILE A 186 -1.72 -2.06 -5.65
C ILE A 186 -2.08 -2.77 -6.95
N THR A 187 -3.37 -2.84 -7.25
CA THR A 187 -3.90 -3.40 -8.49
C THR A 187 -4.60 -2.31 -9.31
N THR A 188 -4.31 -2.28 -10.61
CA THR A 188 -4.92 -1.34 -11.56
C THR A 188 -5.18 -2.07 -12.88
N PHE A 189 -6.20 -1.65 -13.61
CA PHE A 189 -6.68 -2.34 -14.81
C PHE A 189 -6.55 -1.48 -16.08
N THR A 190 -5.94 -0.31 -15.94
CA THR A 190 -5.54 0.54 -17.05
C THR A 190 -4.03 0.82 -16.97
N PRO A 191 -3.41 1.18 -18.10
CA PRO A 191 -2.02 1.60 -18.14
C PRO A 191 -1.65 2.78 -17.23
N LEU A 192 -2.59 3.72 -17.03
CA LEU A 192 -2.45 4.83 -16.11
C LEU A 192 -3.11 4.51 -14.76
N PRO A 193 -2.68 5.13 -13.65
CA PRO A 193 -3.36 4.96 -12.37
C PRO A 193 -4.74 5.64 -12.45
N VAL A 194 -5.80 4.85 -12.58
CA VAL A 194 -7.19 5.30 -12.61
C VAL A 194 -7.98 4.46 -11.60
N PRO A 195 -8.87 5.06 -10.79
CA PRO A 195 -9.81 4.35 -9.92
C PRO A 195 -10.60 3.28 -10.65
N TRP A 196 -10.96 2.21 -9.96
CA TRP A 196 -11.71 1.12 -10.56
C TRP A 196 -13.12 1.54 -10.96
N GLU A 197 -13.72 2.47 -10.23
CA GLU A 197 -15.08 3.01 -10.42
C GLU A 197 -15.23 3.73 -11.76
N LEU A 198 -14.13 4.22 -12.33
CA LEU A 198 -14.12 4.91 -13.61
C LEU A 198 -14.01 3.98 -14.81
N ILE A 199 -13.83 2.67 -14.59
CA ILE A 199 -13.76 1.68 -15.65
C ILE A 199 -15.17 1.14 -15.92
N PRO A 200 -15.78 1.43 -17.08
CA PRO A 200 -17.13 0.96 -17.39
C PRO A 200 -17.22 -0.57 -17.31
N ASP A 201 -18.33 -1.07 -16.74
CA ASP A 201 -18.65 -2.49 -16.62
C ASP A 201 -17.61 -3.33 -15.83
N PHE A 202 -16.77 -2.68 -15.02
CA PHE A 202 -15.75 -3.37 -14.23
C PHE A 202 -16.37 -4.02 -12.97
N PRO A 203 -16.26 -5.35 -12.79
CA PRO A 203 -17.10 -6.09 -11.84
C PRO A 203 -16.56 -6.14 -10.40
N PHE A 204 -15.53 -5.37 -10.07
CA PHE A 204 -14.83 -5.49 -8.80
C PHE A 204 -15.19 -4.36 -7.84
N THR A 205 -15.43 -4.74 -6.59
CA THR A 205 -15.51 -3.86 -5.43
C THR A 205 -14.44 -4.30 -4.44
N GLY A 206 -13.71 -3.36 -3.86
CA GLY A 206 -12.64 -3.65 -2.92
C GLY A 206 -11.51 -2.62 -3.01
N PRO A 207 -10.51 -2.70 -2.12
CA PRO A 207 -9.44 -1.73 -2.08
C PRO A 207 -8.47 -1.90 -3.25
N GLU A 208 -8.15 -0.81 -3.94
CA GLU A 208 -7.05 -0.70 -4.90
C GLU A 208 -5.74 -1.27 -4.35
N GLY A 209 -5.46 -0.99 -3.07
CA GLY A 209 -4.21 -1.31 -2.40
C GLY A 209 -4.41 -2.11 -1.10
N ILE A 210 -3.56 -3.12 -0.90
CA ILE A 210 -3.44 -3.82 0.38
C ILE A 210 -2.03 -3.70 0.92
N GLY A 211 -1.91 -2.98 2.03
CA GLY A 211 -0.68 -2.73 2.76
C GLY A 211 -0.48 -3.68 3.95
N ARG A 212 0.78 -3.95 4.28
CA ARG A 212 1.22 -4.58 5.53
C ARG A 212 2.40 -3.83 6.07
N GLY A 213 2.37 -3.47 7.35
CA GLY A 213 3.42 -2.64 7.92
C GLY A 213 3.69 -2.87 9.39
N THR A 214 4.58 -2.03 9.90
CA THR A 214 4.92 -1.95 11.33
C THR A 214 5.17 -0.50 11.69
N ILE A 215 4.46 -0.03 12.72
CA ILE A 215 4.75 1.21 13.43
C ILE A 215 5.78 0.87 14.52
N LYS A 216 6.85 1.63 14.60
CA LYS A 216 7.90 1.52 15.60
C LYS A 216 7.93 2.80 16.45
N GLU A 217 7.85 2.62 17.76
CA GLU A 217 7.96 3.66 18.78
C GLU A 217 9.39 3.81 19.30
#